data_AF-A0ABD7C058-F1
#
_entry.id   AF-A0ABD7C058-F1
#
_cell.length_a   1.000
_cell.length_b   1.000
_cell.length_c   1.000
_cell.angle_alpha   90.00
_cell.angle_beta   90.00
_cell.angle_gamma   90.00
#
_symmetry.space_group_name_H-M   'P 1'
#
loop_
_entity.id
_entity.type
_entity.pdbx_description
1 polymer ?
#
loop_
_entity_poly.entity_id
_entity_poly.type
_entity_poly.pdbx_seq_one_letter_code
_entity_poly.pdbx_strand_id
1 'polypeptide(L)'
;MSALLRNSGVLLLVLGLAACQPPEPPVLAPAAKATAQSAQQPAANDDLDPMARTPIVDPPSAEESNGDNAPAVASVALDHAGEVLVGQHMGDLKSLGPWKAQGAKEFFEGDCEYYDGRGLPPGVSMMTDDDRVVRFDLKPGDDPELPVEQPGPFGLRIGMTRAQAMAQFPKPPVSSPHAYDGDQGEYLTWQDPGSDLGIRLELFEGKVTRMYWGTSDAIELIEGCA
;
A
#
# COMPACT_ATOMS: atom_id res chain seq x y z
N MET A 1 -70.70 -28.32 24.50
CA MET A 1 -71.48 -28.27 23.26
C MET A 1 -70.58 -27.67 22.18
N SER A 2 -70.36 -28.41 21.09
CA SER A 2 -69.83 -28.02 19.75
C SER A 2 -68.46 -27.31 19.71
N ALA A 3 -67.33 -27.90 19.28
CA ALA A 3 -66.94 -28.55 18.01
C ALA A 3 -66.67 -27.59 16.83
N LEU A 4 -65.47 -27.76 16.23
CA LEU A 4 -65.06 -27.47 14.83
C LEU A 4 -64.75 -25.98 14.49
N LEU A 5 -63.75 -25.59 13.68
CA LEU A 5 -63.01 -26.24 12.59
C LEU A 5 -61.55 -25.74 12.48
N ARG A 6 -60.67 -26.64 12.05
CA ARG A 6 -59.40 -26.37 11.33
C ARG A 6 -59.70 -25.74 9.96
N ASN A 7 -58.82 -24.86 9.48
CA ASN A 7 -58.56 -24.81 8.04
C ASN A 7 -57.08 -24.48 7.76
N SER A 8 -56.42 -25.43 7.12
CA SER A 8 -55.04 -25.38 6.66
C SER A 8 -55.00 -24.68 5.30
N GLY A 9 -54.29 -23.56 5.19
CA GLY A 9 -53.97 -22.93 3.92
C GLY A 9 -52.58 -23.36 3.45
N VAL A 10 -52.52 -24.34 2.54
CA VAL A 10 -51.29 -24.70 1.82
C VAL A 10 -51.13 -23.72 0.66
N LEU A 11 -50.11 -22.86 0.74
CA LEU A 11 -49.72 -21.98 -0.36
C LEU A 11 -48.72 -22.73 -1.25
N LEU A 12 -49.19 -23.21 -2.41
CA LEU A 12 -48.34 -23.79 -3.46
C LEU A 12 -47.76 -22.66 -4.32
N LEU A 13 -46.49 -22.30 -4.09
CA LEU A 13 -45.71 -21.45 -4.98
C LEU A 13 -45.10 -22.31 -6.09
N VAL A 14 -45.59 -22.14 -7.31
CA VAL A 14 -45.04 -22.74 -8.53
C VAL A 14 -43.83 -21.91 -8.97
N LEU A 15 -42.62 -22.44 -8.77
CA LEU A 15 -41.38 -21.88 -9.30
C LEU A 15 -41.22 -22.32 -10.77
N GLY A 16 -41.38 -21.37 -11.69
CA GLY A 16 -41.05 -21.54 -13.10
C GLY A 16 -39.54 -21.50 -13.29
N LEU A 17 -38.94 -22.63 -13.67
CA LEU A 17 -37.55 -22.72 -14.12
C LEU A 17 -37.43 -22.17 -15.54
N ALA A 18 -37.05 -20.90 -15.67
CA ALA A 18 -36.54 -20.37 -16.93
C ALA A 18 -35.09 -20.83 -17.09
N ALA A 19 -34.85 -21.73 -18.05
CA ALA A 19 -33.51 -22.17 -18.43
C ALA A 19 -32.77 -21.02 -19.13
N CYS A 20 -31.78 -20.42 -18.46
CA CYS A 20 -30.80 -19.56 -19.11
C CYS A 20 -29.77 -20.46 -19.81
N GLN A 21 -29.80 -20.48 -21.14
CA GLN A 21 -28.70 -21.02 -21.95
C GLN A 21 -27.44 -20.15 -21.73
N PRO A 22 -26.24 -20.77 -21.57
CA PRO A 22 -24.99 -20.02 -21.56
C PRO A 22 -24.75 -19.37 -22.94
N PRO A 23 -24.24 -18.13 -23.00
CA PRO A 23 -23.83 -17.51 -24.26
C PRO A 23 -22.62 -18.24 -24.85
N GLU A 24 -22.61 -18.39 -26.18
CA GLU A 24 -21.50 -19.00 -26.92
C GLU A 24 -20.21 -18.16 -26.79
N PRO A 25 -19.04 -18.81 -26.65
CA PRO A 25 -17.77 -18.09 -26.62
C PRO A 25 -17.42 -17.50 -28.00
N PRO A 26 -16.79 -16.31 -28.05
CA PRO A 26 -16.42 -15.69 -29.32
C PRO A 26 -15.38 -16.52 -30.08
N VAL A 27 -15.65 -16.73 -31.37
CA VAL A 27 -14.75 -17.41 -32.32
C VAL A 27 -13.50 -16.54 -32.52
N LEU A 28 -12.33 -17.07 -32.17
CA LEU A 28 -11.03 -16.46 -32.42
C LEU A 28 -10.81 -16.31 -33.93
N ALA A 29 -10.64 -15.06 -34.39
CA ALA A 29 -10.18 -14.77 -35.74
C ALA A 29 -8.72 -15.23 -35.93
N PRO A 30 -8.33 -15.74 -37.12
CA PRO A 30 -6.97 -16.22 -37.36
C PRO A 30 -5.96 -15.07 -37.39
N ALA A 31 -4.79 -15.34 -36.81
CA ALA A 31 -3.65 -14.43 -36.72
C ALA A 31 -3.16 -13.93 -38.08
N ALA A 32 -2.97 -12.62 -38.20
CA ALA A 32 -2.26 -12.01 -39.31
C ALA A 32 -0.76 -12.39 -39.24
N LYS A 33 -0.22 -12.91 -40.34
CA LYS A 33 1.21 -13.20 -40.52
C LYS A 33 2.03 -11.92 -40.42
N ALA A 34 2.92 -11.84 -39.44
CA ALA A 34 4.01 -10.89 -39.42
C ALA A 34 5.09 -11.34 -40.42
N THR A 35 5.25 -10.61 -41.53
CA THR A 35 6.46 -10.67 -42.36
C THR A 35 7.58 -9.92 -41.66
N ALA A 36 8.48 -10.64 -40.99
CA ALA A 36 9.77 -10.11 -40.58
C ALA A 36 10.77 -10.34 -41.72
N GLN A 37 11.35 -9.25 -42.25
CA GLN A 37 12.42 -9.31 -43.23
C GLN A 37 13.71 -8.72 -42.65
N SER A 38 14.70 -9.61 -42.61
CA SER A 38 16.17 -9.49 -42.62
C SER A 38 16.91 -8.60 -41.61
N ALA A 39 17.85 -9.28 -40.96
CA ALA A 39 18.93 -8.76 -40.14
C ALA A 39 20.07 -8.12 -40.97
N GLN A 40 20.72 -7.14 -40.32
CA GLN A 40 22.14 -6.75 -40.29
C GLN A 40 22.96 -6.57 -41.59
N GLN A 41 23.60 -5.39 -41.67
CA GLN A 41 25.04 -5.34 -41.91
C GLN A 41 25.69 -4.12 -41.23
N PRO A 42 26.81 -4.28 -40.50
CA PRO A 42 27.58 -3.17 -39.92
C PRO A 42 28.56 -2.58 -40.93
N ALA A 43 28.76 -1.26 -40.85
CA ALA A 43 29.79 -0.56 -41.62
C ALA A 43 31.18 -0.82 -41.01
N ALA A 44 32.09 -1.28 -41.85
CA ALA A 44 33.52 -1.36 -41.58
C ALA A 44 34.16 0.02 -41.73
N ASN A 45 35.11 0.37 -40.86
CA ASN A 45 36.12 1.39 -41.12
C ASN A 45 37.44 0.89 -40.52
N ASP A 46 38.38 0.57 -41.41
CA ASP A 46 39.78 0.28 -41.09
C ASP A 46 40.59 1.59 -41.01
N ASP A 47 41.48 1.62 -40.01
CA ASP A 47 42.83 2.18 -39.95
C ASP A 47 43.15 3.61 -40.41
N LEU A 48 43.62 4.43 -39.45
CA LEU A 48 44.89 5.18 -39.52
C LEU A 48 45.43 5.51 -38.10
N ASP A 49 46.57 4.92 -37.73
CA ASP A 49 47.50 5.35 -36.65
C ASP A 49 48.70 6.08 -37.33
N PRO A 50 49.67 6.78 -36.67
CA PRO A 50 49.79 7.20 -35.26
C PRO A 50 50.39 8.64 -35.06
N MET A 51 50.57 9.02 -33.79
CA MET A 51 51.50 10.05 -33.25
C MET A 51 51.10 11.54 -33.24
N ALA A 52 50.52 11.96 -32.11
CA ALA A 52 50.89 13.23 -31.47
C ALA A 52 50.96 13.00 -29.94
N ARG A 53 52.19 12.97 -29.42
CA ARG A 53 52.48 12.88 -27.99
C ARG A 53 52.27 14.26 -27.35
N THR A 54 51.33 14.36 -26.42
CA THR A 54 51.31 15.45 -25.42
C THR A 54 51.41 14.82 -24.02
N PRO A 55 52.15 15.42 -23.07
CA PRO A 55 52.31 14.86 -21.73
C PRO A 55 50.99 14.94 -20.96
N ILE A 56 50.60 13.83 -20.33
CA ILE A 56 49.52 13.77 -19.35
C ILE A 56 49.96 14.62 -18.16
N VAL A 57 49.27 15.74 -17.93
CA VAL A 57 49.36 16.48 -16.68
C VAL A 57 48.45 15.75 -15.70
N ASP A 58 49.02 15.21 -14.62
CA ASP A 58 48.24 14.56 -13.56
C ASP A 58 47.15 15.51 -13.04
N PRO A 59 45.87 15.10 -12.99
CA PRO A 59 44.87 15.84 -12.23
C PRO A 59 45.21 15.73 -10.73
N PRO A 60 45.01 16.80 -9.93
CA PRO A 60 45.23 16.70 -8.50
C PRO A 60 44.30 15.65 -7.90
N SER A 61 44.85 14.86 -6.98
CA SER A 61 44.18 13.80 -6.22
C SER A 61 42.78 14.24 -5.80
N ALA A 62 41.79 13.41 -6.15
CA ALA A 62 40.47 13.49 -5.58
C ALA A 62 40.63 13.37 -4.05
N GLU A 63 40.38 14.46 -3.34
CA GLU A 63 40.08 14.39 -1.93
C GLU A 63 38.82 13.52 -1.81
N GLU A 64 38.97 12.38 -1.15
CA GLU A 64 37.89 11.55 -0.65
C GLU A 64 37.03 12.42 0.27
N SER A 65 36.04 13.09 -0.31
CA SER A 65 34.89 13.58 0.45
C SER A 65 34.21 12.35 1.00
N ASN A 66 34.54 12.00 2.25
CA ASN A 66 33.78 11.09 3.10
C ASN A 66 32.31 11.49 3.07
N GLY A 67 31.56 10.91 2.14
CA GLY A 67 30.13 11.07 1.97
C GLY A 67 29.36 10.18 2.96
N ASP A 68 29.81 10.14 4.21
CA ASP A 68 29.25 9.25 5.23
C ASP A 68 28.64 10.05 6.38
N ASN A 69 27.82 11.02 6.01
CA ASN A 69 26.93 11.69 6.97
C ASN A 69 25.58 12.06 6.32
N ALA A 70 25.05 11.16 5.48
CA ALA A 70 23.61 11.09 5.32
C ALA A 70 23.07 10.51 6.63
N PRO A 71 22.16 11.18 7.35
CA PRO A 71 21.58 10.59 8.55
C PRO A 71 20.94 9.26 8.14
N ALA A 72 21.35 8.17 8.80
CA ALA A 72 20.66 6.90 8.70
C ALA A 72 19.21 7.18 9.15
N VAL A 73 18.32 7.33 8.17
CA VAL A 73 16.89 7.45 8.43
C VAL A 73 16.51 6.12 9.06
N ALA A 74 16.27 6.16 10.38
CA ALA A 74 15.77 5.02 11.12
C ALA A 74 14.53 4.52 10.38
N SER A 75 14.65 3.36 9.74
CA SER A 75 13.52 2.72 9.08
C SER A 75 12.56 2.29 10.17
N VAL A 76 11.34 2.81 10.14
CA VAL A 76 10.24 2.25 10.92
C VAL A 76 10.06 0.80 10.45
N ALA A 77 9.97 -0.15 11.36
CA ALA A 77 9.67 -1.53 10.98
C ALA A 77 8.17 -1.70 10.75
N LEU A 78 7.80 -2.74 10.01
CA LEU A 78 6.39 -3.00 9.68
C LEU A 78 5.57 -3.52 10.87
N ASP A 79 6.23 -3.96 11.93
CA ASP A 79 5.58 -4.58 13.09
C ASP A 79 5.31 -3.60 14.24
N HIS A 80 5.75 -2.34 14.17
CA HIS A 80 5.53 -1.39 15.26
C HIS A 80 5.41 0.07 14.84
N ALA A 81 4.88 0.88 15.76
CA ALA A 81 4.99 2.33 15.77
C ALA A 81 5.34 2.79 17.19
N GLY A 82 6.52 3.41 17.34
CA GLY A 82 7.03 3.71 18.68
C GLY A 82 7.27 2.41 19.47
N GLU A 83 6.65 2.30 20.65
CA GLU A 83 6.75 1.10 21.50
C GLU A 83 5.59 0.10 21.29
N VAL A 84 4.61 0.44 20.44
CA VAL A 84 3.43 -0.38 20.19
C VAL A 84 3.70 -1.36 19.06
N LEU A 85 3.47 -2.66 19.30
CA LEU A 85 3.62 -3.72 18.30
C LEU A 85 2.26 -4.16 17.74
N VAL A 86 2.25 -4.54 16.46
CA VAL A 86 1.14 -5.29 15.84
C VAL A 86 0.89 -6.57 16.64
N GLY A 87 -0.39 -6.87 16.87
CA GLY A 87 -0.90 -8.03 17.61
C GLY A 87 -1.01 -7.83 19.12
N GLN A 88 -0.45 -6.76 19.69
CA GLN A 88 -0.58 -6.46 21.12
C GLN A 88 -2.03 -6.18 21.50
N HIS A 89 -2.41 -6.63 22.70
CA HIS A 89 -3.72 -6.36 23.27
C HIS A 89 -3.75 -4.93 23.82
N MET A 90 -4.85 -4.21 23.63
CA MET A 90 -5.01 -2.87 24.22
C MET A 90 -4.88 -2.86 25.75
N GLY A 91 -5.22 -3.98 26.39
CA GLY A 91 -5.04 -4.19 27.83
C GLY A 91 -3.59 -4.01 28.30
N ASP A 92 -2.61 -4.42 27.48
CA ASP A 92 -1.18 -4.36 27.78
C ASP A 92 -0.60 -2.96 27.54
N LEU A 93 -1.28 -2.15 26.74
CA LEU A 93 -0.84 -0.80 26.34
C LEU A 93 -1.21 0.29 27.34
N LYS A 94 -1.88 -0.04 28.44
CA LYS A 94 -2.39 0.96 29.41
C LYS A 94 -1.31 1.88 29.97
N SER A 95 -0.08 1.37 30.18
CA SER A 95 1.04 2.16 30.69
C SER A 95 1.61 3.16 29.68
N LEU A 96 1.38 2.95 28.39
CA LEU A 96 1.77 3.85 27.30
C LEU A 96 0.71 4.94 27.04
N GLY A 97 -0.45 4.84 27.72
CA GLY A 97 -1.56 5.76 27.63
C GLY A 97 -1.40 7.05 28.47
N PRO A 98 -2.29 8.04 28.28
CA PRO A 98 -3.68 7.85 27.89
C PRO A 98 -3.89 7.67 26.39
N TRP A 99 -4.85 6.81 26.05
CA TRP A 99 -5.34 6.55 24.69
C TRP A 99 -6.67 7.27 24.46
N LYS A 100 -6.85 7.86 23.28
CA LYS A 100 -8.07 8.54 22.86
C LYS A 100 -8.69 7.77 21.70
N ALA A 101 -9.86 7.17 21.92
CA ALA A 101 -10.64 6.54 20.86
C ALA A 101 -11.14 7.61 19.86
N GLN A 102 -11.20 7.26 18.57
CA GLN A 102 -11.74 8.11 17.51
C GLN A 102 -13.24 7.83 17.23
N GLY A 103 -13.79 6.74 17.79
CA GLY A 103 -15.22 6.44 17.79
C GLY A 103 -15.67 5.58 16.61
N ALA A 104 -14.79 4.83 15.96
CA ALA A 104 -15.15 4.03 14.79
C ALA A 104 -16.21 2.96 15.10
N LYS A 105 -16.22 2.43 16.33
CA LYS A 105 -17.24 1.48 16.81
C LYS A 105 -18.66 2.03 16.80
N GLU A 106 -18.83 3.35 16.77
CA GLU A 106 -20.14 4.00 16.70
C GLU A 106 -20.70 4.03 15.27
N PHE A 107 -19.86 3.82 14.27
CA PHE A 107 -20.20 4.00 12.85
C PHE A 107 -20.10 2.71 12.02
N PHE A 108 -19.26 1.76 12.41
CA PHE A 108 -19.02 0.51 11.67
C PHE A 108 -19.42 -0.72 12.49
N GLU A 109 -19.90 -1.76 11.81
CA GLU A 109 -20.12 -3.07 12.43
C GLU A 109 -18.77 -3.73 12.73
N GLY A 110 -18.62 -4.31 13.93
CA GLY A 110 -17.41 -5.01 14.36
C GLY A 110 -16.76 -4.43 15.62
N ASP A 111 -15.60 -4.97 15.99
CA ASP A 111 -14.87 -4.60 17.20
C ASP A 111 -13.67 -3.67 16.92
N CYS A 112 -13.59 -3.13 15.71
CA CYS A 112 -12.46 -2.29 15.35
C CYS A 112 -12.63 -0.83 15.80
N GLU A 113 -11.53 -0.23 16.25
CA GLU A 113 -11.45 1.12 16.79
C GLU A 113 -10.11 1.74 16.44
N TYR A 114 -10.08 3.06 16.31
CA TYR A 114 -8.86 3.82 16.11
C TYR A 114 -8.49 4.59 17.37
N TYR A 115 -7.21 4.61 17.69
CA TYR A 115 -6.69 5.29 18.86
C TYR A 115 -5.54 6.23 18.50
N ASP A 116 -5.62 7.43 19.07
CA ASP A 116 -4.48 8.34 19.19
C ASP A 116 -3.90 8.23 20.61
N GLY A 117 -2.60 8.50 20.78
CA GLY A 117 -2.01 8.56 22.11
C GLY A 117 -0.53 8.90 22.10
N ARG A 118 -0.01 9.33 23.26
CA ARG A 118 1.40 9.71 23.39
C ARG A 118 2.39 8.54 23.27
N GLY A 119 1.90 7.31 23.39
CA GLY A 119 2.68 6.11 23.11
C GLY A 119 2.98 5.88 21.62
N LEU A 120 2.31 6.63 20.73
CA LEU A 120 2.53 6.58 19.28
C LEU A 120 3.37 7.78 18.82
N PRO A 121 4.13 7.62 17.72
CA PRO A 121 4.81 8.75 17.10
C PRO A 121 3.82 9.84 16.63
N PRO A 122 4.26 11.11 16.55
CA PRO A 122 3.40 12.19 16.07
C PRO A 122 2.79 11.91 14.70
N GLY A 123 1.49 12.14 14.54
CA GLY A 123 0.75 11.92 13.29
C GLY A 123 0.36 10.46 13.02
N VAL A 124 0.77 9.52 13.89
CA VAL A 124 0.40 8.12 13.79
C VAL A 124 -0.79 7.82 14.70
N SER A 125 -1.82 7.21 14.13
CA SER A 125 -2.88 6.52 14.87
C SER A 125 -2.72 5.02 14.73
N MET A 126 -3.27 4.24 15.66
CA MET A 126 -3.37 2.79 15.52
C MET A 126 -4.82 2.37 15.34
N MET A 127 -5.03 1.38 14.48
CA MET A 127 -6.27 0.63 14.37
C MET A 127 -6.15 -0.64 15.20
N THR A 128 -7.22 -0.95 15.90
CA THR A 128 -7.40 -2.23 16.57
C THR A 128 -8.55 -2.99 15.95
N ASP A 129 -8.51 -4.30 16.00
CA ASP A 129 -9.62 -5.21 15.71
C ASP A 129 -9.60 -6.34 16.74
N ASP A 130 -10.76 -6.73 17.26
CA ASP A 130 -10.91 -7.67 18.39
C ASP A 130 -9.93 -7.37 19.57
N ASP A 131 -9.84 -6.08 19.96
CA ASP A 131 -8.95 -5.54 21.01
C ASP A 131 -7.43 -5.71 20.76
N ARG A 132 -7.02 -6.08 19.54
CA ARG A 132 -5.62 -6.20 19.13
C ARG A 132 -5.22 -5.13 18.15
N VAL A 133 -4.00 -4.60 18.28
CA VAL A 133 -3.43 -3.69 17.28
C VAL A 133 -3.23 -4.44 15.96
N VAL A 134 -3.81 -3.96 14.87
CA VAL A 134 -3.70 -4.61 13.55
C VAL A 134 -3.02 -3.73 12.51
N ARG A 135 -3.08 -2.40 12.68
CA ARG A 135 -2.58 -1.44 11.71
C ARG A 135 -2.20 -0.12 12.36
N PHE A 136 -1.26 0.58 11.74
CA PHE A 136 -0.91 1.95 12.02
C PHE A 136 -1.15 2.80 10.80
N ASP A 137 -1.64 4.01 11.03
CA ASP A 137 -2.05 4.94 10.00
C ASP A 137 -1.26 6.24 10.18
N LEU A 138 -0.55 6.66 9.14
CA LEU A 138 0.10 7.96 9.07
C LEU A 138 -0.55 8.81 7.99
N LYS A 139 -1.05 9.97 8.40
CA LYS A 139 -1.79 10.92 7.57
C LYS A 139 -1.14 12.31 7.58
N PRO A 140 -1.54 13.23 6.69
CA PRO A 140 -1.10 14.61 6.75
C PRO A 140 -1.51 15.24 8.09
N GLY A 141 -0.74 16.22 8.55
CA GLY A 141 -1.11 17.01 9.72
C GLY A 141 -2.36 17.86 9.48
N ASP A 142 -2.90 18.46 10.54
CA ASP A 142 -4.06 19.35 10.46
C ASP A 142 -3.77 20.61 9.63
N ASP A 143 -2.50 21.03 9.59
CA ASP A 143 -2.02 22.09 8.72
C ASP A 143 -1.36 21.49 7.47
N PRO A 144 -1.98 21.62 6.27
CA PRO A 144 -1.46 21.04 5.04
C PRO A 144 -0.18 21.72 4.54
N GLU A 145 0.18 22.91 5.05
CA GLU A 145 1.41 23.59 4.69
C GLU A 145 2.63 23.08 5.46
N LEU A 146 2.41 22.41 6.60
CA LEU A 146 3.48 21.87 7.42
C LEU A 146 3.85 20.43 7.00
N PRO A 147 5.15 20.14 6.83
CA PRO A 147 5.59 18.80 6.50
C PRO A 147 5.31 17.83 7.66
N VAL A 148 4.95 16.59 7.32
CA VAL A 148 4.90 15.49 8.29
C VAL A 148 6.33 14.98 8.48
N GLU A 149 6.91 15.29 9.64
CA GLU A 149 8.30 14.90 9.97
C GLU A 149 8.45 13.38 10.19
N GLN A 150 7.40 12.73 10.71
CA GLN A 150 7.40 11.31 11.00
C GLN A 150 7.54 10.49 9.70
N PRO A 151 8.62 9.69 9.54
CA PRO A 151 8.70 8.74 8.43
C PRO A 151 7.82 7.51 8.67
N GLY A 152 7.41 6.87 7.59
CA GLY A 152 6.87 5.51 7.62
C GLY A 152 7.96 4.45 7.41
N PRO A 153 7.56 3.18 7.29
CA PRO A 153 8.47 2.09 6.96
C PRO A 153 9.28 2.34 5.69
N PHE A 154 10.49 1.77 5.64
CA PHE A 154 11.45 1.95 4.53
C PHE A 154 11.87 3.41 4.27
N GLY A 155 11.61 4.33 5.19
CA GLY A 155 11.89 5.75 5.00
C GLY A 155 10.89 6.47 4.10
N LEU A 156 9.76 5.84 3.78
CA LEU A 156 8.64 6.43 3.06
C LEU A 156 8.09 7.66 3.80
N ARG A 157 7.64 8.67 3.05
CA ARG A 157 7.12 9.92 3.61
C ARG A 157 5.90 10.40 2.86
N ILE A 158 5.01 11.08 3.61
CA ILE A 158 3.92 11.87 3.04
C ILE A 158 4.52 12.93 2.11
N GLY A 159 3.90 13.14 0.94
CA GLY A 159 4.33 14.09 -0.09
C GLY A 159 5.41 13.59 -1.06
N MET A 160 5.95 12.38 -0.86
CA MET A 160 6.81 11.74 -1.88
C MET A 160 6.04 11.59 -3.20
N THR A 161 6.73 11.79 -4.31
CA THR A 161 6.17 11.40 -5.62
C THR A 161 6.09 9.88 -5.71
N ARG A 162 5.22 9.39 -6.60
CA ARG A 162 5.18 7.97 -6.96
C ARG A 162 6.55 7.37 -7.23
N ALA A 163 7.38 8.05 -8.04
CA ALA A 163 8.72 7.57 -8.38
C ALA A 163 9.64 7.49 -7.16
N GLN A 164 9.58 8.48 -6.26
CA GLN A 164 10.33 8.46 -5.01
C GLN A 164 9.89 7.32 -4.09
N ALA A 165 8.58 7.10 -3.95
CA ALA A 165 8.04 6.01 -3.13
C ALA A 165 8.43 4.64 -3.68
N MET A 166 8.29 4.43 -5.00
CA MET A 166 8.69 3.17 -5.67
C MET A 166 10.15 2.80 -5.43
N ALA A 167 11.03 3.79 -5.29
CA ALA A 167 12.46 3.58 -5.04
C ALA A 167 12.78 3.14 -3.60
N GLN A 168 11.85 3.31 -2.65
CA GLN A 168 12.07 2.91 -1.25
C GLN A 168 11.71 1.44 -0.98
N PHE A 169 10.81 0.85 -1.78
CA PHE A 169 10.35 -0.51 -1.51
C PHE A 169 11.45 -1.56 -1.75
N PRO A 170 11.55 -2.60 -0.92
CA PRO A 170 12.50 -3.70 -1.13
C PRO A 170 12.28 -4.45 -2.46
N LYS A 171 11.01 -4.51 -2.91
CA LYS A 171 10.57 -5.05 -4.20
C LYS A 171 9.41 -4.20 -4.72
N PRO A 172 9.13 -4.18 -6.03
CA PRO A 172 8.03 -3.40 -6.56
C PRO A 172 6.68 -3.74 -5.87
N PRO A 173 5.94 -2.74 -5.34
CA PRO A 173 4.59 -2.94 -4.83
C PRO A 173 3.62 -3.24 -5.98
N VAL A 174 2.46 -3.79 -5.63
CA VAL A 174 1.31 -3.92 -6.53
C VAL A 174 0.57 -2.59 -6.57
N SER A 175 0.24 -2.13 -7.78
CA SER A 175 -0.57 -0.94 -8.00
C SER A 175 -2.04 -1.32 -8.27
N SER A 176 -2.96 -0.57 -7.67
CA SER A 176 -4.40 -0.66 -7.97
C SER A 176 -5.06 0.72 -7.92
N PRO A 177 -6.19 0.94 -8.63
CA PRO A 177 -6.91 2.21 -8.57
C PRO A 177 -7.41 2.53 -7.16
N HIS A 178 -7.39 3.81 -6.78
CA HIS A 178 -8.05 4.25 -5.54
C HIS A 178 -9.56 4.04 -5.62
N ALA A 179 -10.20 3.67 -4.50
CA ALA A 179 -11.62 3.32 -4.51
C ALA A 179 -12.53 4.52 -4.82
N TYR A 180 -12.10 5.73 -4.47
CA TYR A 180 -12.94 6.94 -4.55
C TYR A 180 -12.40 8.04 -5.46
N ASP A 181 -11.10 8.04 -5.78
CA ASP A 181 -10.45 9.18 -6.44
C ASP A 181 -10.27 8.99 -7.96
N GLY A 182 -10.94 7.99 -8.53
CA GLY A 182 -10.94 7.75 -9.97
C GLY A 182 -9.53 7.55 -10.53
N ASP A 183 -9.18 8.32 -11.57
CA ASP A 183 -7.87 8.25 -12.23
C ASP A 183 -6.78 9.09 -11.53
N GLN A 184 -7.15 9.91 -10.54
CA GLN A 184 -6.22 10.72 -9.76
C GLN A 184 -5.64 9.97 -8.56
N GLY A 185 -6.29 8.89 -8.14
CA GLY A 185 -5.87 8.11 -6.99
C GLY A 185 -5.29 6.74 -7.35
N GLU A 186 -4.32 6.32 -6.56
CA GLU A 186 -3.67 5.01 -6.69
C GLU A 186 -3.35 4.45 -5.30
N TYR A 187 -3.51 3.13 -5.15
CA TYR A 187 -2.91 2.40 -4.04
C TYR A 187 -1.62 1.74 -4.50
N LEU A 188 -0.59 1.79 -3.65
CA LEU A 188 0.61 0.95 -3.76
C LEU A 188 0.67 0.02 -2.55
N THR A 189 0.47 -1.28 -2.77
CA THR A 189 0.46 -2.30 -1.71
C THR A 189 1.68 -3.19 -1.82
N TRP A 190 2.43 -3.32 -0.73
CA TRP A 190 3.55 -4.25 -0.62
C TRP A 190 3.35 -5.15 0.60
N GLN A 191 3.46 -6.45 0.39
CA GLN A 191 3.38 -7.47 1.44
C GLN A 191 4.78 -8.04 1.66
N ASP A 192 5.15 -8.24 2.93
CA ASP A 192 6.40 -8.91 3.28
C ASP A 192 6.28 -10.40 2.99
N PRO A 193 7.10 -10.97 2.09
CA PRO A 193 7.01 -12.41 1.79
C PRO A 193 7.41 -13.31 2.98
N GLY A 194 8.02 -12.77 4.03
CA GLY A 194 8.47 -13.51 5.20
C GLY A 194 7.49 -13.53 6.38
N SER A 195 6.42 -12.73 6.34
CA SER A 195 5.48 -12.57 7.46
C SER A 195 4.08 -12.24 6.95
N ASP A 196 3.13 -12.03 7.88
CA ASP A 196 1.80 -11.50 7.55
C ASP A 196 1.75 -9.97 7.66
N LEU A 197 2.87 -9.28 7.46
CA LEU A 197 2.94 -7.83 7.55
C LEU A 197 3.03 -7.20 6.17
N GLY A 198 2.55 -5.98 6.06
CA GLY A 198 2.69 -5.20 4.85
C GLY A 198 2.55 -3.71 5.08
N ILE A 199 2.62 -2.99 3.97
CA ILE A 199 2.38 -1.56 3.90
C ILE A 199 1.57 -1.22 2.65
N ARG A 200 0.61 -0.31 2.79
CA ARG A 200 -0.15 0.28 1.69
C ARG A 200 -0.01 1.79 1.72
N LEU A 201 0.22 2.38 0.55
CA LEU A 201 0.23 3.83 0.37
C LEU A 201 -1.03 4.22 -0.39
N GLU A 202 -1.63 5.34 0.00
CA GLU A 202 -2.56 6.07 -0.84
C GLU A 202 -1.82 7.19 -1.54
N LEU A 203 -2.04 7.29 -2.84
CA LEU A 203 -1.55 8.39 -3.65
C LEU A 203 -2.74 9.16 -4.20
N PHE A 204 -2.63 10.48 -4.20
CA PHE A 204 -3.54 11.38 -4.89
C PHE A 204 -2.70 12.37 -5.71
N GLU A 205 -3.07 12.59 -6.98
CA GLU A 205 -2.31 13.43 -7.92
C GLU A 205 -0.81 13.05 -7.98
N GLY A 206 -0.52 11.75 -7.88
CA GLY A 206 0.84 11.21 -7.95
C GLY A 206 1.71 11.44 -6.70
N LYS A 207 1.11 11.88 -5.58
CA LYS A 207 1.78 12.13 -4.29
C LYS A 207 1.23 11.22 -3.20
N VAL A 208 2.11 10.70 -2.35
CA VAL A 208 1.71 9.93 -1.17
C VAL A 208 0.93 10.83 -0.20
N THR A 209 -0.31 10.49 0.09
CA THR A 209 -1.19 11.23 0.99
C THR A 209 -1.46 10.47 2.29
N ARG A 210 -1.43 9.13 2.28
CA ARG A 210 -1.57 8.29 3.47
C ARG A 210 -0.71 7.05 3.39
N MET A 211 -0.39 6.50 4.55
CA MET A 211 0.33 5.24 4.68
C MET A 211 -0.29 4.38 5.78
N TYR A 212 -0.40 3.09 5.49
CA TYR A 212 -0.89 2.07 6.42
C TYR A 212 0.14 0.97 6.54
N TRP A 213 0.52 0.57 7.74
CA TRP A 213 1.35 -0.63 7.93
C TRP A 213 0.84 -1.47 9.09
N GLY A 214 0.97 -2.80 8.97
CA GLY A 214 0.34 -3.73 9.89
C GLY A 214 0.13 -5.09 9.26
N THR A 215 -0.87 -5.84 9.73
CA THR A 215 -1.25 -7.13 9.14
C THR A 215 -1.72 -6.96 7.69
N SER A 216 -1.43 -7.93 6.82
CA SER A 216 -1.73 -7.87 5.38
C SER A 216 -3.19 -7.56 5.08
N ASP A 217 -4.12 -8.16 5.82
CA ASP A 217 -5.55 -7.93 5.62
C ASP A 217 -5.95 -6.51 6.06
N ALA A 218 -5.48 -6.06 7.23
CA ALA A 218 -5.88 -4.77 7.79
C ALA A 218 -5.40 -3.57 6.94
N ILE A 219 -4.21 -3.66 6.32
CA ILE A 219 -3.70 -2.59 5.46
C ILE A 219 -4.53 -2.40 4.18
N GLU A 220 -5.40 -3.35 3.83
CA GLU A 220 -6.24 -3.27 2.65
C GLU A 220 -7.66 -2.74 2.92
N LEU A 221 -8.04 -2.60 4.19
CA LEU A 221 -9.34 -2.06 4.61
C LEU A 221 -9.45 -0.57 4.30
N ILE A 222 -10.57 -0.18 3.69
CA ILE A 222 -10.78 1.15 3.12
C ILE A 222 -11.69 1.99 4.02
N GLU A 223 -12.79 1.41 4.51
CA GLU A 223 -13.77 2.11 5.36
C GLU A 223 -13.88 1.42 6.71
N GLY A 224 -13.22 2.01 7.71
CA GLY A 224 -13.24 1.46 9.06
C GLY A 224 -12.59 0.09 9.10
N CYS A 225 -13.41 -0.94 9.24
CA CYS A 225 -13.01 -2.34 9.45
C CYS A 225 -13.41 -3.24 8.27
N ALA A 226 -13.87 -2.66 7.16
CA ALA A 226 -14.41 -3.35 5.98
C ALA A 226 -13.80 -2.85 4.65
#